data_AF-A0A226D892-F1
#
_entry.id   AF-A0A226D892-F1
#
_cell.length_a   1.000
_cell.length_b   1.000
_cell.length_c   1.000
_cell.angle_alpha   90.00
_cell.angle_beta   90.00
_cell.angle_gamma   90.00
#
_symmetry.space_group_name_H-M   'P 1'
#
loop_
_entity.id
_entity.type
_entity.pdbx_description
1 polymer ?
#
loop_
_entity_poly.entity_id
_entity_poly.type
_entity_poly.pdbx_seq_one_letter_code
_entity_poly.pdbx_strand_id
1 'polypeptide(L)'
;MPKKIHPKVEGIVSALYMEGLTSRVIVQSLKILGHVISKRSVSNIVNNVGMLRKNQAQGLPPPIIKVRKRKVTTAMMRKVKTMASKKNPYQRNLVHVSQDTIRRILHQLALVKRRKYRVHRLLLPLQANSRDYVQVIL
;
A
#
# COMPACT_ATOMS: atom_id res chain seq x y z
N MET A 1 1.05 17.79 17.69
CA MET A 1 -0.33 17.78 17.18
C MET A 1 -0.38 18.50 15.82
N PRO A 2 -1.21 18.08 14.86
CA PRO A 2 -1.39 18.82 13.62
C PRO A 2 -1.90 20.24 13.93
N LYS A 3 -1.33 21.25 13.28
CA LYS A 3 -1.79 22.64 13.41
C LYS A 3 -3.22 22.72 12.89
N LYS A 4 -4.15 23.21 13.72
CA LYS A 4 -5.54 23.44 13.31
C LYS A 4 -5.56 24.53 12.23
N ILE A 5 -6.16 24.22 11.08
CA ILE A 5 -6.34 25.18 10.00
C ILE A 5 -7.60 25.99 10.31
N HIS A 6 -7.60 27.27 9.95
CA HIS A 6 -8.75 28.13 10.16
C HIS A 6 -9.94 27.64 9.29
N PRO A 7 -11.15 27.47 9.84
CA PRO A 7 -12.30 26.88 9.13
C PRO A 7 -12.67 27.62 7.85
N LYS A 8 -12.50 28.95 7.83
CA LYS A 8 -12.67 29.76 6.61
C LYS A 8 -11.82 29.24 5.44
N VAL A 9 -10.57 28.86 5.70
CA VAL A 9 -9.69 28.40 4.63
C VAL A 9 -10.04 26.97 4.18
N GLU A 10 -10.49 26.12 5.10
CA GLU A 10 -11.01 24.80 4.74
C GLU A 10 -12.25 24.89 3.82
N GLY A 11 -13.12 25.87 4.08
CA GLY A 11 -14.27 26.17 3.21
C GLY A 11 -13.86 26.57 1.80
N ILE A 12 -12.91 27.51 1.67
CA ILE A 12 -12.38 27.96 0.36
C ILE A 12 -11.73 26.80 -0.40
N VAL A 13 -10.89 26.01 0.27
CA VAL A 13 -10.27 24.81 -0.33
C VAL A 13 -11.32 23.84 -0.85
N SER A 14 -12.37 23.61 -0.06
CA SER A 14 -13.44 22.68 -0.42
C SER A 14 -14.22 23.18 -1.64
N ALA A 15 -14.57 24.46 -1.69
CA ALA A 15 -15.27 25.06 -2.82
C ALA A 15 -14.45 24.95 -4.13
N LEU A 16 -13.18 25.38 -4.09
CA LEU A 16 -12.28 25.29 -5.24
C LEU A 16 -12.04 23.85 -5.71
N TYR A 17 -12.07 22.89 -4.78
CA TYR A 17 -11.95 21.48 -5.12
C TYR A 17 -13.22 20.93 -5.82
N MET A 18 -14.41 21.38 -5.42
CA MET A 18 -15.67 21.01 -6.07
C MET A 18 -15.75 21.55 -7.51
N GLU A 19 -15.12 22.70 -7.78
CA GLU A 19 -14.93 23.23 -9.14
C GLU A 19 -13.95 22.40 -10.01
N GLY A 20 -13.37 21.33 -9.46
CA GLY A 20 -12.46 20.45 -10.18
C GLY A 20 -11.03 20.97 -10.29
N LEU A 21 -10.66 22.02 -9.52
CA LEU A 21 -9.32 22.58 -9.58
C LEU A 21 -8.28 21.64 -8.94
N THR A 22 -7.10 21.58 -9.56
CA THR A 22 -6.00 20.78 -9.02
C THR A 22 -5.42 21.43 -7.76
N SER A 23 -4.86 20.62 -6.85
CA SER A 23 -4.26 21.15 -5.60
C SER A 23 -3.15 22.18 -5.84
N ARG A 24 -2.50 22.18 -7.03
CA ARG A 24 -1.50 23.21 -7.38
C ARG A 24 -2.17 24.56 -7.60
N VAL A 25 -3.27 24.58 -8.34
CA VAL A 25 -4.06 25.78 -8.63
C VAL A 25 -4.70 26.31 -7.35
N ILE A 26 -5.28 25.43 -6.52
CA ILE A 26 -5.86 25.82 -5.23
C ILE A 26 -4.84 26.57 -4.35
N VAL A 27 -3.60 26.09 -4.27
CA VAL A 27 -2.54 26.78 -3.50
C VAL A 27 -2.21 28.15 -4.09
N GLN A 28 -2.19 28.28 -5.42
CA GLN A 28 -1.95 29.57 -6.08
C GLN A 28 -3.10 30.55 -5.81
N SER A 29 -4.36 30.10 -5.93
CA SER A 29 -5.54 30.92 -5.63
C SER A 29 -5.57 31.37 -4.18
N LEU A 30 -5.24 30.48 -3.23
CA LEU A 30 -5.14 30.84 -1.81
C LEU A 30 -4.05 31.86 -1.53
N LYS A 31 -2.90 31.76 -2.22
CA LYS A 31 -1.82 32.73 -2.11
C LYS A 31 -2.25 34.13 -2.58
N ILE A 32 -3.03 34.21 -3.66
CA ILE A 32 -3.60 35.47 -4.17
C ILE A 32 -4.58 36.07 -3.13
N LEU A 33 -5.38 35.23 -2.46
CA LEU A 33 -6.29 35.64 -1.38
C LEU A 33 -5.59 35.98 -0.05
N GLY A 34 -4.25 35.96 0.00
CA GLY A 34 -3.47 36.25 1.22
C GLY A 34 -3.34 35.08 2.20
N HIS A 35 -3.75 33.87 1.82
CA HIS A 35 -3.64 32.67 2.65
C HIS A 35 -2.45 31.80 2.23
N VAL A 36 -1.39 31.78 3.04
CA VAL A 36 -0.20 30.95 2.79
C VAL A 36 -0.40 29.56 3.38
N ILE A 37 -0.71 28.59 2.51
CA ILE A 37 -0.92 27.19 2.91
C ILE A 37 -0.06 26.25 2.07
N SER A 38 0.50 25.24 2.74
CA SER A 38 1.28 24.21 2.07
C SER A 38 0.39 23.30 1.20
N LYS A 39 0.91 22.81 0.07
CA LYS A 39 0.23 21.80 -0.75
C LYS A 39 -0.17 20.55 0.04
N ARG A 40 0.62 20.17 1.05
CA ARG A 40 0.33 19.05 1.94
C ARG A 40 -0.93 19.31 2.77
N SER A 41 -1.09 20.52 3.30
CA SER A 41 -2.27 20.91 4.05
C SER A 41 -3.54 20.87 3.19
N VAL A 42 -3.48 21.38 1.96
CA VAL A 42 -4.58 21.26 0.99
C VAL A 42 -4.93 19.79 0.74
N SER A 43 -3.92 18.94 0.52
CA SER A 43 -4.13 17.49 0.33
C SER A 43 -4.77 16.84 1.56
N ASN A 44 -4.44 17.26 2.78
CA ASN A 44 -5.06 16.72 3.99
C ASN A 44 -6.53 17.11 4.10
N ILE A 45 -6.89 18.34 3.73
CA ILE A 45 -8.29 18.82 3.72
C ILE A 45 -9.10 18.00 2.70
N VAL A 46 -8.59 17.88 1.47
CA VAL A 46 -9.28 17.17 0.39
C VAL A 46 -9.45 15.68 0.68
N ASN A 47 -8.43 15.02 1.24
CA ASN A 47 -8.47 13.60 1.57
C ASN A 47 -9.05 13.31 2.97
N ASN A 48 -9.67 14.29 3.62
CA ASN A 48 -10.33 14.07 4.90
C ASN A 48 -11.52 13.11 4.71
N VAL A 49 -11.63 12.11 5.59
CA VAL A 49 -12.72 11.11 5.59
C VAL A 49 -14.09 11.77 5.55
N GLY A 50 -14.30 12.88 6.26
CA GLY A 50 -15.58 13.60 6.25
C GLY A 50 -15.92 14.17 4.87
N MET A 51 -14.93 14.74 4.17
CA MET A 51 -15.10 15.24 2.80
C MET A 51 -15.33 14.10 1.82
N LEU A 52 -14.60 13.00 1.94
CA LEU A 52 -14.80 11.82 1.09
C LEU A 52 -16.22 11.27 1.20
N ARG A 53 -16.77 11.18 2.42
CA ARG A 53 -18.16 10.75 2.65
C ARG A 53 -19.17 11.72 2.02
N LYS A 54 -18.95 13.03 2.15
CA LYS A 54 -19.81 14.06 1.53
C LYS A 54 -19.78 13.96 0.00
N ASN A 55 -18.59 13.84 -0.59
CA ASN A 55 -18.43 13.70 -2.03
C ASN A 55 -19.12 12.44 -2.56
N GLN A 56 -18.96 11.32 -1.85
CA GLN A 56 -19.64 10.06 -2.18
C GLN A 56 -21.18 10.19 -2.11
N ALA A 57 -21.70 10.90 -1.09
CA ALA A 57 -23.13 11.19 -0.98
C ALA A 57 -23.64 12.09 -2.12
N GLN A 58 -22.78 12.97 -2.65
CA GLN A 58 -23.07 13.83 -3.81
C GLN A 58 -22.84 13.12 -5.16
N GLY A 59 -22.44 11.85 -5.17
CA GLY A 59 -22.15 11.11 -6.40
C GLY A 59 -20.82 11.49 -7.09
N LEU A 60 -19.98 12.29 -6.45
CA LEU A 60 -18.66 12.65 -6.97
C LEU A 60 -17.68 11.48 -6.79
N PRO A 61 -16.84 11.18 -7.80
CA PRO A 61 -15.86 10.11 -7.70
C PRO A 61 -14.80 10.45 -6.63
N PRO A 62 -14.30 9.45 -5.89
CA PRO A 62 -13.24 9.67 -4.92
C PRO A 62 -11.95 10.13 -5.62
N PRO A 63 -11.10 10.92 -4.93
CA PRO A 63 -9.82 11.35 -5.49
C PRO A 63 -8.96 10.15 -5.89
N ILE A 64 -8.48 10.15 -7.14
CA ILE A 64 -7.64 9.07 -7.67
C ILE A 64 -6.25 9.16 -7.05
N ILE A 65 -6.00 8.39 -5.99
CA ILE A 65 -4.65 8.24 -5.42
C ILE A 65 -3.85 7.30 -6.33
N LYS A 66 -3.09 7.88 -7.28
CA LYS A 66 -2.17 7.14 -8.14
C LYS A 66 -0.99 6.63 -7.31
N VAL A 67 -1.12 5.45 -6.70
CA VAL A 67 0.00 4.76 -6.06
C VAL A 67 0.92 4.24 -7.16
N ARG A 68 2.07 4.91 -7.35
CA ARG A 68 3.11 4.42 -8.26
C ARG A 68 3.69 3.12 -7.71
N LYS A 69 3.37 1.99 -8.34
CA LYS A 69 4.04 0.72 -8.03
C LYS A 69 5.51 0.86 -8.41
N ARG A 70 6.43 0.58 -7.48
CA ARG A 70 7.86 0.49 -7.80
C ARG A 70 8.05 -0.55 -8.91
N LYS A 71 8.79 -0.18 -9.96
CA LYS A 71 9.10 -1.08 -11.08
C LYS A 71 10.02 -2.18 -10.57
N VAL A 72 9.63 -3.43 -10.82
CA VAL A 72 10.47 -4.59 -10.55
C VAL A 72 11.26 -4.87 -11.82
N THR A 73 12.60 -4.79 -11.75
CA THR A 73 13.46 -5.11 -12.90
C THR A 73 13.64 -6.62 -13.05
N THR A 74 13.87 -7.07 -14.28
CA THR A 74 14.16 -8.50 -14.57
C THR A 74 15.41 -8.98 -13.84
N ALA A 75 16.44 -8.14 -13.74
CA ALA A 75 17.65 -8.42 -12.96
C ALA A 75 17.35 -8.64 -11.47
N MET A 76 16.47 -7.82 -10.89
CA MET A 76 16.04 -7.98 -9.50
C MET A 76 15.27 -9.29 -9.31
N MET A 77 14.39 -9.65 -10.25
CA MET A 77 13.67 -10.94 -10.20
C MET A 77 14.63 -12.12 -10.23
N ARG A 78 15.62 -12.09 -11.14
CA ARG A 78 16.66 -13.13 -11.24
C ARG A 78 17.43 -13.26 -9.93
N LYS A 79 17.90 -12.14 -9.36
CA LYS A 79 18.63 -12.13 -8.09
C LYS A 79 17.80 -12.70 -6.94
N VAL A 80 16.53 -12.32 -6.83
CA VAL A 80 15.62 -12.87 -5.81
C VAL A 80 15.37 -14.37 -6.02
N LYS A 81 15.20 -14.83 -7.27
CA LYS A 81 15.02 -16.25 -7.59
C LYS A 81 16.24 -17.07 -7.16
N THR A 82 17.45 -16.62 -7.50
CA THR A 82 18.71 -17.28 -7.11
C THR A 82 18.93 -17.29 -5.59
N MET A 83 18.45 -16.28 -4.87
CA MET A 83 18.50 -16.29 -3.40
C MET A 83 17.49 -17.26 -2.80
N ALA A 84 16.28 -17.32 -3.35
CA ALA A 84 15.22 -18.18 -2.86
C ALA A 84 15.54 -19.67 -3.01
N SER A 85 16.38 -20.05 -3.97
CA SER A 85 16.84 -21.43 -4.17
C SER A 85 17.95 -21.86 -3.21
N LYS A 86 18.52 -20.96 -2.39
CA LYS A 86 19.57 -21.33 -1.43
C LYS A 86 18.97 -22.03 -0.21
N LYS A 87 19.73 -22.96 0.39
CA LYS A 87 19.35 -23.73 1.60
C LYS A 87 18.91 -22.84 2.78
N ASN A 88 19.44 -21.62 2.89
CA ASN A 88 19.00 -20.60 3.85
C ASN A 88 18.81 -19.23 3.16
N PRO A 89 17.59 -18.90 2.72
CA PRO A 89 17.34 -17.71 1.89
C PRO A 89 17.23 -16.39 2.69
N TYR A 90 17.23 -16.43 4.04
CA TYR A 90 16.88 -15.31 4.91
C TYR A 90 18.05 -14.39 5.30
N GLN A 91 19.01 -14.16 4.41
CA GLN A 91 20.01 -13.11 4.64
C GLN A 91 19.42 -11.74 4.26
N ARG A 92 18.97 -10.99 5.27
CA ARG A 92 18.18 -9.75 5.16
C ARG A 92 18.82 -8.61 4.33
N ASN A 93 20.10 -8.73 3.95
CA ASN A 93 20.90 -7.59 3.45
C ASN A 93 21.51 -7.76 2.05
N LEU A 94 21.25 -8.85 1.32
CA LEU A 94 21.94 -9.09 0.04
C LEU A 94 21.36 -8.30 -1.16
N VAL A 95 20.15 -7.78 -0.99
CA VAL A 95 19.43 -7.02 -2.02
C VAL A 95 18.94 -5.73 -1.37
N HIS A 96 19.42 -4.59 -1.86
CA HIS A 96 19.06 -3.23 -1.41
C HIS A 96 17.60 -2.87 -1.76
N VAL A 97 16.66 -3.69 -1.33
CA VAL A 97 15.24 -3.58 -1.69
C VAL A 97 14.42 -3.95 -0.46
N SER A 98 13.26 -3.28 -0.30
CA SER A 98 12.36 -3.56 0.82
C SER A 98 11.86 -5.00 0.84
N GLN A 99 11.64 -5.52 2.04
CA GLN A 99 11.09 -6.87 2.26
C GLN A 99 9.75 -7.08 1.54
N ASP A 100 8.90 -6.06 1.47
CA ASP A 100 7.63 -6.12 0.71
C ASP A 100 7.84 -6.36 -0.77
N THR A 101 8.90 -5.78 -1.36
CA THR A 101 9.20 -5.99 -2.78
C THR A 101 9.68 -7.42 -3.01
N ILE A 102 10.53 -7.95 -2.12
CA ILE A 102 10.98 -9.35 -2.18
C ILE A 102 9.77 -10.28 -2.06
N ARG A 103 8.90 -10.06 -1.08
CA ARG A 103 7.69 -10.87 -0.85
C ARG A 103 6.75 -10.84 -2.06
N ARG A 104 6.58 -9.68 -2.71
CA ARG A 104 5.82 -9.56 -3.97
C ARG A 104 6.44 -10.37 -5.11
N ILE A 105 7.76 -10.30 -5.29
CA ILE A 105 8.47 -11.06 -6.34
C ILE A 105 8.32 -12.57 -6.09
N LEU A 106 8.49 -13.01 -4.85
CA LEU A 106 8.34 -14.42 -4.48
C LEU A 106 6.93 -14.95 -4.76
N HIS A 107 5.89 -14.16 -4.48
CA HIS A 107 4.52 -14.49 -4.85
C HIS A 107 4.32 -14.53 -6.37
N GLN A 108 4.88 -13.56 -7.11
CA GLN A 108 4.78 -13.52 -8.57
C GLN A 108 5.48 -14.72 -9.23
N LEU A 109 6.57 -15.22 -8.64
CA LEU A 109 7.29 -16.41 -9.10
C LEU A 109 6.71 -17.74 -8.56
N ALA A 110 5.62 -17.70 -7.80
CA ALA A 110 5.00 -18.86 -7.14
C ALA A 110 5.97 -19.69 -6.26
N LEU A 111 7.04 -19.07 -5.74
CA LEU A 111 8.06 -19.75 -4.92
C LEU A 111 7.63 -19.88 -3.45
N VAL A 112 6.56 -19.19 -3.04
CA VAL A 112 6.03 -19.24 -1.67
C VAL A 112 4.67 -19.92 -1.69
N LYS A 113 4.60 -21.14 -1.15
CA LYS A 113 3.33 -21.80 -0.85
C LYS A 113 2.80 -21.25 0.48
N ARG A 114 1.58 -20.71 0.48
CA ARG A 114 0.92 -20.31 1.73
C ARG A 114 0.59 -21.56 2.53
N ARG A 115 1.15 -21.69 3.73
CA ARG A 115 0.72 -22.71 4.68
C ARG A 115 -0.67 -22.33 5.18
N LYS A 116 -1.68 -23.18 4.92
CA LYS A 116 -2.98 -23.03 5.57
C LYS A 116 -2.79 -23.31 7.06
N TYR A 117 -3.19 -22.39 7.91
CA TYR A 117 -3.27 -22.64 9.34
C TYR A 117 -4.36 -23.69 9.58
N ARG A 118 -4.04 -24.75 10.34
CA ARG A 118 -5.05 -25.71 10.80
C ARG A 118 -5.86 -24.99 11.87
N VAL A 119 -7.08 -24.57 11.53
CA VAL A 119 -7.98 -23.83 12.43
C VAL A 119 -8.59 -24.76 13.49
N HIS A 120 -8.60 -26.07 13.23
CA HIS A 120 -9.06 -27.09 14.17
C HIS A 120 -7.91 -28.00 14.60
N ARG A 121 -7.78 -28.22 15.91
CA ARG A 121 -6.88 -29.23 16.49
C ARG A 121 -7.59 -30.58 16.32
N LEU A 122 -7.10 -31.45 15.44
CA LEU A 122 -7.57 -32.84 15.42
C LEU A 122 -7.16 -33.49 16.75
N LEU A 123 -8.14 -34.05 17.47
CA LEU A 123 -7.88 -34.91 18.62
C LEU A 123 -6.98 -36.07 18.17
N LEU A 124 -6.07 -36.48 19.04
CA LEU A 124 -4.82 -37.21 18.73
C LEU A 124 -4.93 -38.53 17.91
N PRO A 125 -6.00 -39.35 17.92
CA PRO A 125 -5.92 -40.67 17.26
C PRO A 125 -5.88 -40.62 15.72
N LEU A 126 -6.23 -39.50 15.07
CA LEU A 126 -6.22 -39.37 13.60
C LEU A 126 -4.87 -38.95 13.01
N GLN A 127 -3.85 -38.64 13.83
CA GLN A 127 -2.55 -38.17 13.34
C GLN A 127 -1.61 -39.30 12.86
N ALA A 128 -1.90 -40.56 13.20
CA ALA A 128 -1.05 -41.70 12.84
C ALA A 128 -1.09 -42.06 11.34
N ASN A 129 -2.20 -41.79 10.65
CA ASN A 129 -2.44 -42.25 9.27
C ASN A 129 -2.00 -41.27 8.17
N SER A 130 -1.31 -40.18 8.50
CA SER A 130 -0.85 -39.19 7.50
C SER A 130 0.67 -39.16 7.30
N ARG A 131 1.39 -40.19 7.76
CA ARG A 131 2.86 -40.31 7.60
C ARG A 131 3.31 -41.10 6.38
N ASP A 132 2.39 -41.71 5.65
CA ASP A 132 2.70 -42.31 4.36
C ASP A 132 2.52 -41.23 3.29
N TYR A 133 3.62 -40.56 2.89
CA TYR A 133 3.91 -40.20 1.50
C TYR A 133 5.27 -39.46 1.42
N VAL A 134 6.20 -40.18 0.78
CA VAL A 134 7.44 -39.72 0.13
C VAL A 134 8.67 -39.50 1.02
N GLN A 135 9.36 -40.62 1.29
CA GLN A 135 10.82 -40.65 1.27
C GLN A 135 11.31 -40.14 -0.10
N VAL A 136 12.14 -39.11 -0.10
CA VAL A 136 12.88 -38.66 -1.29
C VAL A 136 14.05 -39.62 -1.49
N ILE A 137 14.07 -40.29 -2.65
CA ILE A 137 15.14 -41.15 -3.15
C ILE A 137 16.44 -40.33 -3.27
N LEU A 138 17.55 -40.98 -2.90
CA LEU A 138 18.95 -40.53 -2.97
C LEU A 138 19.35 -39.94 -4.33
#